data_AF-A0A7S4QM50-F1
#
_entry.id   AF-A0A7S4QM50-F1
#
_cell.length_a   1.000
_cell.length_b   1.000
_cell.length_c   1.000
_cell.angle_alpha   90.00
_cell.angle_beta   90.00
_cell.angle_gamma   90.00
#
_symmetry.space_group_name_H-M   'P 1'
#
loop_
_entity.id
_entity.type
_entity.pdbx_description
1 polymer ?
#
loop_
_entity_poly.entity_id
_entity_poly.type
_entity_poly.pdbx_seq_one_letter_code
_entity_poly.pdbx_strand_id
1 'polypeptide(L)'
;MAFEIIETNRVSNNATYQRIKHASSSTKTDMIFGLFLPSTYEKSDMTPVLYWLSGLTCDDTNFAIKAGPAAFEEAEKQGIALVMPDTSPRGENVPNVDSYDMGVGAGFYVNATSPPYNENYHMYTYVTEELPRLLETEFALGCDNLKSICGHSMGGHGALTVALKQNEGQWTSVSAFAPICNSTDSPWGKKAFESYLGSVEKGNEHDATLLLSQQKEQVYDEILIEQGLDDQFLFQLKPEALEKAAQKVGQKLTINNRDGYDHGYFFISAFIKNHVAFHGERLTKKKRHLAVEKISAIGSSFSETQGKVITCKAMVARGPKQPLTHETITVDPPKAGEVRVKVIANALCHTDIYTLDGLDPEGLFPCILGHEAGCIVESVGEGVTSVVPGDHVIPCYTPQCAKHSCIFCQSPKTNLCPAIRSTQGQGIMPDGTIRFKDSEGKPIYHFMGCSTFAEYTVIAEISCAKISKEMALDEACLFGCGVSTGLGAVWNTCKVEVNSSVAVFGLGAVVSHQCCMCGYVVAFYC
;
A
#
# COMPACT_ATOMS: atom_id res chain seq x y z
N MET A 1 -14.09 2.87 18.95
CA MET A 1 -14.64 4.18 19.40
C MET A 1 -15.95 4.41 18.64
N ALA A 2 -16.97 5.02 19.25
CA ALA A 2 -18.22 5.29 18.52
C ALA A 2 -18.01 6.49 17.57
N PHE A 3 -18.30 6.30 16.29
CA PHE A 3 -18.32 7.36 15.26
C PHE A 3 -19.62 7.28 14.46
N GLU A 4 -19.96 8.38 13.80
CA GLU A 4 -21.15 8.54 12.95
C GLU A 4 -20.72 9.09 11.59
N ILE A 5 -21.08 8.39 10.51
CA ILE A 5 -20.92 8.91 9.15
C ILE A 5 -22.10 9.86 8.89
N ILE A 6 -21.83 11.17 8.87
CA ILE A 6 -22.85 12.21 8.74
C ILE A 6 -23.10 12.60 7.28
N GLU A 7 -22.15 12.31 6.38
CA GLU A 7 -22.28 12.59 4.95
C GLU A 7 -21.46 11.59 4.13
N THR A 8 -21.93 11.24 2.93
CA THR A 8 -21.18 10.42 1.95
C THR A 8 -21.46 10.90 0.53
N ASN A 9 -20.40 11.17 -0.22
CA ASN A 9 -20.43 11.61 -1.61
C ASN A 9 -19.51 10.73 -2.47
N ARG A 10 -19.89 10.46 -3.72
CA ARG A 10 -18.96 9.92 -4.72
C ARG A 10 -18.19 11.06 -5.36
N VAL A 11 -16.86 10.96 -5.41
CA VAL A 11 -15.99 12.10 -5.79
C VAL A 11 -14.95 11.78 -6.87
N SER A 12 -14.75 10.50 -7.23
CA SER A 12 -13.94 10.07 -8.37
C SER A 12 -14.26 8.61 -8.69
N ASN A 13 -14.84 8.29 -9.86
CA ASN A 13 -15.26 6.92 -10.20
C ASN A 13 -16.12 6.25 -9.08
N ASN A 14 -15.59 5.19 -8.46
CA ASN A 14 -16.18 4.45 -7.34
C ASN A 14 -15.64 4.88 -5.96
N ALA A 15 -14.72 5.84 -5.90
CA ALA A 15 -14.16 6.40 -4.67
C ALA A 15 -15.19 7.26 -3.93
N THR A 16 -15.07 7.32 -2.60
CA THR A 16 -16.01 8.03 -1.73
C THR A 16 -15.31 9.07 -0.87
N TYR A 17 -16.00 10.18 -0.63
CA TYR A 17 -15.68 11.15 0.40
C TYR A 17 -16.77 11.09 1.46
N GLN A 18 -16.36 11.00 2.72
CA GLN A 18 -17.25 10.91 3.87
C GLN A 18 -16.91 12.02 4.85
N ARG A 19 -17.94 12.54 5.53
CA ARG A 19 -17.74 13.35 6.74
C ARG A 19 -18.13 12.50 7.93
N ILE A 20 -17.26 12.46 8.92
CA ILE A 20 -17.37 11.55 10.06
C ILE A 20 -17.27 12.35 11.34
N LYS A 21 -18.27 12.17 12.20
CA LYS A 21 -18.36 12.77 13.52
C LYS A 21 -17.97 11.73 14.57
N HIS A 22 -17.20 12.12 15.57
CA HIS A 22 -16.96 11.28 16.75
C HIS A 22 -16.79 12.13 18.01
N ALA A 23 -17.06 11.55 19.17
CA ALA A 23 -16.71 12.17 20.44
C ALA A 23 -15.20 12.06 20.65
N SER A 24 -14.51 13.20 20.74
CA SER A 24 -13.08 13.25 21.01
C SER A 24 -12.80 13.33 22.50
N SER A 25 -11.96 12.39 22.96
CA SER A 25 -11.40 12.33 24.31
C SER A 25 -10.34 13.39 24.54
N SER A 26 -9.50 13.70 23.53
CA SER A 26 -8.46 14.71 23.67
C SER A 26 -9.03 16.12 23.72
N THR A 27 -9.99 16.46 22.84
CA THR A 27 -10.57 17.81 22.82
C THR A 27 -11.78 17.97 23.74
N LYS A 28 -12.32 16.86 24.27
CA LYS A 28 -13.56 16.82 25.06
C LYS A 28 -14.77 17.43 24.33
N THR A 29 -14.77 17.38 23.00
CA THR A 29 -15.87 17.84 22.14
C THR A 29 -16.21 16.78 21.12
N ASP A 30 -17.36 16.93 20.46
CA ASP A 30 -17.56 16.26 19.18
C ASP A 30 -16.59 16.88 18.16
N MET A 31 -15.92 16.05 17.38
CA MET A 31 -15.03 16.43 16.30
C MET A 31 -15.53 15.85 14.98
N ILE A 32 -15.31 16.58 13.89
CA ILE A 32 -15.65 16.15 12.54
C ILE A 32 -14.37 16.10 11.70
N PHE A 33 -14.22 15.05 10.91
CA PHE A 33 -13.17 14.98 9.90
C PHE A 33 -13.72 14.49 8.57
N GLY A 34 -13.09 14.95 7.49
CA GLY A 34 -13.30 14.46 6.14
C GLY A 34 -12.43 13.24 5.87
N LEU A 35 -12.97 12.24 5.19
CA LEU A 35 -12.26 11.01 4.82
C LEU A 35 -12.54 10.69 3.36
N PHE A 36 -11.49 10.73 2.53
CA PHE A 36 -11.52 10.18 1.18
C PHE A 36 -11.01 8.73 1.18
N LEU A 37 -11.77 7.83 0.58
CA LEU A 37 -11.45 6.42 0.39
C LEU A 37 -11.33 6.13 -1.12
N PRO A 38 -10.17 5.66 -1.61
CA PRO A 38 -10.00 5.27 -3.00
C PRO A 38 -10.86 4.05 -3.34
N SER A 39 -11.13 3.80 -4.62
CA SER A 39 -11.92 2.62 -5.03
C SER A 39 -11.26 1.28 -4.72
N THR A 40 -9.95 1.28 -4.51
CA THR A 40 -9.15 0.11 -4.10
C THR A 40 -9.22 -0.17 -2.60
N TYR A 41 -9.89 0.68 -1.81
CA TYR A 41 -9.98 0.49 -0.36
C TYR A 41 -10.79 -0.75 0.00
N GLU A 42 -10.12 -1.67 0.70
CA GLU A 42 -10.74 -2.78 1.41
C GLU A 42 -10.25 -2.77 2.86
N LYS A 43 -11.15 -2.99 3.82
CA LYS A 43 -10.81 -2.96 5.25
C LYS A 43 -9.77 -4.04 5.66
N SER A 44 -9.62 -5.09 4.86
CA SER A 44 -8.59 -6.12 5.06
C SER A 44 -7.20 -5.69 4.58
N ASP A 45 -7.11 -4.66 3.73
CA ASP A 45 -5.85 -4.14 3.21
C ASP A 45 -5.37 -2.93 4.02
N MET A 46 -4.07 -2.89 4.31
CA MET A 46 -3.43 -1.77 4.99
C MET A 46 -3.28 -0.61 4.00
N THR A 47 -4.37 0.12 3.81
CA THR A 47 -4.42 1.25 2.88
C THR A 47 -3.64 2.44 3.47
N PRO A 48 -2.63 2.98 2.77
CA PRO A 48 -1.89 4.13 3.25
C PRO A 48 -2.75 5.38 3.31
N VAL A 49 -2.39 6.33 4.18
CA VAL A 49 -3.16 7.55 4.41
C VAL A 49 -2.29 8.81 4.36
N LEU A 50 -2.78 9.85 3.70
CA LEU A 50 -2.22 11.20 3.76
C LEU A 50 -3.12 12.10 4.61
N TYR A 51 -2.55 12.64 5.68
CA TYR A 51 -3.20 13.63 6.52
C TYR A 51 -3.04 15.01 5.89
N TRP A 52 -4.14 15.75 5.77
CA TRP A 52 -4.14 17.15 5.37
C TRP A 52 -4.58 18.02 6.55
N LEU A 53 -3.69 18.91 6.98
CA LEU A 53 -3.97 19.90 8.01
C LEU A 53 -4.31 21.25 7.37
N SER A 54 -5.49 21.79 7.68
CA SER A 54 -5.96 23.05 7.13
C SER A 54 -5.45 24.28 7.90
N GLY A 55 -5.53 25.45 7.27
CA GLY A 55 -5.09 26.73 7.84
C GLY A 55 -6.12 27.38 8.75
N LEU A 56 -5.85 28.63 9.14
CA LEU A 56 -6.76 29.46 9.93
C LEU A 56 -8.17 29.52 9.31
N THR A 57 -9.18 29.61 10.16
CA THR A 57 -10.63 29.72 9.84
C THR A 57 -11.26 28.52 9.12
N CYS A 58 -10.46 27.54 8.69
CA CYS A 58 -10.95 26.39 7.94
C CYS A 58 -11.63 25.36 8.84
N ASP A 59 -12.39 24.46 8.22
CA ASP A 59 -12.89 23.22 8.80
C ASP A 59 -12.47 22.01 7.95
N ASP A 60 -13.12 20.87 8.16
CA ASP A 60 -12.91 19.61 7.44
C ASP A 60 -13.32 19.67 5.95
N THR A 61 -14.07 20.70 5.54
CA THR A 61 -14.68 20.81 4.21
C THR A 61 -13.90 21.71 3.25
N ASN A 62 -13.17 22.72 3.74
CA ASN A 62 -12.46 23.69 2.90
C ASN A 62 -11.58 23.01 1.85
N PHE A 63 -10.76 22.05 2.26
CA PHE A 63 -9.92 21.29 1.35
C PHE A 63 -10.73 20.40 0.43
N ALA A 64 -11.65 19.60 0.99
CA ALA A 64 -12.46 18.66 0.23
C ALA A 64 -13.25 19.32 -0.90
N ILE A 65 -13.74 20.54 -0.70
CA ILE A 65 -14.51 21.27 -1.70
C ILE A 65 -13.61 21.99 -2.71
N LYS A 66 -12.53 22.63 -2.25
CA LYS A 66 -11.77 23.61 -3.09
C LYS A 66 -10.54 23.02 -3.77
N ALA A 67 -9.88 22.04 -3.15
CA ALA A 67 -8.73 21.33 -3.71
C ALA A 67 -8.98 19.83 -3.88
N GLY A 68 -10.05 19.31 -3.26
CA GLY A 68 -10.43 17.90 -3.24
C GLY A 68 -10.54 17.29 -4.63
N PRO A 69 -11.24 17.88 -5.62
CA PRO A 69 -11.34 17.25 -6.94
C PRO A 69 -9.97 16.88 -7.56
N ALA A 70 -8.98 17.77 -7.47
CA ALA A 70 -7.63 17.50 -7.95
C ALA A 70 -6.88 16.49 -7.05
N ALA A 71 -7.03 16.61 -5.72
CA ALA A 71 -6.38 15.73 -4.76
C ALA A 71 -6.93 14.30 -4.79
N PHE A 72 -8.25 14.13 -4.87
CA PHE A 72 -8.96 12.85 -4.91
C PHE A 72 -8.67 12.10 -6.21
N GLU A 73 -8.59 12.79 -7.34
CA GLU A 73 -8.20 12.17 -8.61
C GLU A 73 -6.79 11.55 -8.52
N GLU A 74 -5.85 12.26 -7.89
CA GLU A 74 -4.49 11.74 -7.73
C GLU A 74 -4.39 10.68 -6.63
N ALA A 75 -5.10 10.85 -5.51
CA ALA A 75 -5.13 9.88 -4.43
C ALA A 75 -5.72 8.53 -4.87
N GLU A 76 -6.74 8.58 -5.75
CA GLU A 76 -7.31 7.40 -6.42
C GLU A 76 -6.25 6.67 -7.26
N LYS A 77 -5.46 7.40 -8.06
CA LYS A 77 -4.39 6.79 -8.88
C LYS A 77 -3.30 6.15 -8.03
N GLN A 78 -2.97 6.78 -6.91
CA GLN A 78 -1.95 6.30 -5.98
C GLN A 78 -2.47 5.20 -5.04
N GLY A 79 -3.79 4.96 -4.99
CA GLY A 79 -4.40 3.99 -4.09
C GLY A 79 -4.26 4.36 -2.61
N ILE A 80 -4.29 5.66 -2.26
CA ILE A 80 -4.15 6.14 -0.88
C ILE A 80 -5.42 6.86 -0.40
N ALA A 81 -5.69 6.78 0.90
CA ALA A 81 -6.75 7.55 1.55
C ALA A 81 -6.27 8.97 1.89
N LEU A 82 -7.20 9.94 1.97
CA LEU A 82 -6.93 11.27 2.51
C LEU A 82 -7.78 11.51 3.75
N VAL A 83 -7.21 12.10 4.79
CA VAL A 83 -7.94 12.51 5.99
C VAL A 83 -7.75 14.00 6.27
N MET A 84 -8.86 14.69 6.52
CA MET A 84 -8.94 16.14 6.70
C MET A 84 -9.60 16.45 8.06
N PRO A 85 -8.85 16.44 9.18
CA PRO A 85 -9.39 16.86 10.47
C PRO A 85 -9.81 18.33 10.46
N ASP A 86 -10.72 18.68 11.37
CA ASP A 86 -10.98 20.06 11.74
C ASP A 86 -9.72 20.74 12.32
N THR A 87 -9.75 22.07 12.41
CA THR A 87 -8.60 22.90 12.80
C THR A 87 -8.59 23.29 14.28
N SER A 88 -9.70 23.04 14.99
CA SER A 88 -9.87 23.28 16.43
C SER A 88 -11.04 22.47 16.99
N PRO A 89 -11.17 22.33 18.32
CA PRO A 89 -12.45 21.99 18.95
C PRO A 89 -13.56 22.97 18.53
N ARG A 90 -14.81 22.49 18.53
CA ARG A 90 -16.02 23.30 18.28
C ARG A 90 -17.13 22.97 19.28
N GLY A 91 -17.98 23.95 19.57
CA GLY A 91 -19.14 23.81 20.47
C GLY A 91 -19.41 25.07 21.29
N GLU A 92 -20.61 25.19 21.86
CA GLU A 92 -21.04 26.38 22.61
C GLU A 92 -20.16 26.69 23.83
N ASN A 93 -19.61 25.65 24.46
CA ASN A 93 -18.78 25.78 25.67
C ASN A 93 -17.28 25.81 25.37
N VAL A 94 -16.87 25.78 24.10
CA VAL A 94 -15.46 25.84 23.72
C VAL A 94 -14.97 27.29 23.82
N PRO A 95 -13.89 27.59 24.55
CA PRO A 95 -13.36 28.95 24.64
C PRO A 95 -13.07 29.53 23.27
N ASN A 96 -13.59 30.72 22.98
CA ASN A 96 -13.42 31.37 21.69
C ASN A 96 -13.30 32.90 21.85
N VAL A 97 -12.72 33.56 20.85
CA VAL A 97 -12.63 35.02 20.75
C VAL A 97 -13.10 35.48 19.38
N ASP A 98 -13.56 36.73 19.29
CA ASP A 98 -13.93 37.36 18.01
C ASP A 98 -12.68 37.83 17.26
N SER A 99 -11.85 36.86 16.85
CA SER A 99 -10.59 37.06 16.13
C SER A 99 -10.32 35.85 15.24
N TYR A 100 -10.02 36.06 13.97
CA TYR A 100 -9.87 34.96 13.00
C TYR A 100 -8.61 34.09 13.23
N ASP A 101 -7.62 34.63 13.95
CA ASP A 101 -6.30 34.07 14.20
C ASP A 101 -6.14 33.46 15.60
N MET A 102 -7.25 33.28 16.33
CA MET A 102 -7.24 32.74 17.70
C MET A 102 -8.57 32.06 18.04
N GLY A 103 -8.54 30.97 18.79
CA GLY A 103 -9.73 30.22 19.16
C GLY A 103 -10.23 29.28 18.06
N VAL A 104 -11.55 29.26 17.84
CA VAL A 104 -12.21 28.34 16.91
C VAL A 104 -11.75 28.62 15.47
N GLY A 105 -11.30 27.59 14.77
CA GLY A 105 -10.66 27.73 13.47
C GLY A 105 -9.15 28.00 13.54
N ALA A 106 -8.56 28.07 14.73
CA ALA A 106 -7.17 28.51 14.95
C ALA A 106 -6.48 27.74 16.09
N GLY A 107 -6.57 26.41 16.11
CA GLY A 107 -5.99 25.58 17.18
C GLY A 107 -4.46 25.45 17.17
N PHE A 108 -3.78 25.91 16.12
CA PHE A 108 -2.31 25.89 15.94
C PHE A 108 -1.63 24.52 16.10
N TYR A 109 -2.39 23.42 16.15
CA TYR A 109 -1.87 22.06 16.30
C TYR A 109 -0.94 21.90 17.52
N VAL A 110 -1.27 22.58 18.62
CA VAL A 110 -0.60 22.47 19.92
C VAL A 110 -1.49 21.78 20.95
N ASN A 111 -0.90 21.43 22.10
CA ASN A 111 -1.66 21.15 23.32
C ASN A 111 -1.59 22.39 24.22
N ALA A 112 -2.69 23.14 24.30
CA ALA A 112 -2.76 24.31 25.15
C ALA A 112 -2.55 23.94 26.63
N THR A 113 -1.74 24.73 27.32
CA THR A 113 -1.48 24.60 28.76
C THR A 113 -2.06 25.76 29.57
N SER A 114 -2.42 26.85 28.91
CA SER A 114 -2.96 28.06 29.55
C SER A 114 -4.50 28.05 29.55
N PRO A 115 -5.13 28.37 30.70
CA PRO A 115 -6.57 28.62 30.75
C PRO A 115 -7.00 29.83 29.91
N PRO A 116 -8.22 29.80 29.33
CA PRO A 116 -9.20 28.70 29.39
C PRO A 116 -8.96 27.59 28.35
N TYR A 117 -8.01 27.76 27.42
CA TYR A 117 -7.85 26.90 26.24
C TYR A 117 -7.36 25.48 26.56
N ASN A 118 -6.65 25.30 27.67
CA ASN A 118 -6.18 24.00 28.16
C ASN A 118 -7.29 22.98 28.45
N GLU A 119 -8.57 23.38 28.38
CA GLU A 119 -9.68 22.44 28.55
C GLU A 119 -9.98 21.62 27.30
N ASN A 120 -9.82 22.20 26.10
CA ASN A 120 -10.26 21.61 24.83
C ASN A 120 -9.21 21.66 23.71
N TYR A 121 -8.27 22.61 23.72
CA TYR A 121 -7.34 22.85 22.62
C TYR A 121 -6.14 21.90 22.69
N HIS A 122 -6.41 20.61 22.52
CA HIS A 122 -5.42 19.53 22.49
C HIS A 122 -5.28 18.95 21.08
N MET A 123 -5.11 19.85 20.10
CA MET A 123 -5.09 19.50 18.68
C MET A 123 -3.85 18.70 18.28
N TYR A 124 -2.72 18.88 18.99
CA TYR A 124 -1.54 18.03 18.78
C TYR A 124 -1.88 16.56 19.07
N THR A 125 -2.35 16.26 20.28
CA THR A 125 -2.74 14.90 20.67
C THR A 125 -3.87 14.34 19.80
N TYR A 126 -4.85 15.18 19.42
CA TYR A 126 -5.91 14.79 18.51
C TYR A 126 -5.35 14.25 17.17
N VAL A 127 -4.45 15.00 16.54
CA VAL A 127 -3.89 14.66 15.22
C VAL A 127 -2.87 13.55 15.29
N THR A 128 -2.06 13.45 16.35
CA THR A 128 -0.95 12.51 16.42
C THR A 128 -1.28 11.17 17.07
N GLU A 129 -2.32 11.11 17.90
CA GLU A 129 -2.64 9.92 18.68
C GLU A 129 -4.09 9.46 18.52
N GLU A 130 -5.05 10.35 18.75
CA GLU A 130 -6.46 9.95 18.83
C GLU A 130 -7.03 9.60 17.45
N LEU A 131 -6.92 10.53 16.48
CA LEU A 131 -7.42 10.33 15.14
C LEU A 131 -6.71 9.17 14.41
N PRO A 132 -5.36 9.04 14.46
CA PRO A 132 -4.69 7.87 13.90
C PRO A 132 -5.18 6.56 14.50
N ARG A 133 -5.35 6.48 15.82
CA ARG A 133 -5.88 5.26 16.46
C ARG A 133 -7.29 4.92 15.98
N LEU A 134 -8.15 5.92 15.81
CA LEU A 134 -9.50 5.74 15.27
C LEU A 134 -9.44 5.18 13.84
N LEU A 135 -8.62 5.76 12.97
CA LEU A 135 -8.45 5.33 11.58
C LEU A 135 -7.87 3.91 11.47
N GLU A 136 -6.85 3.60 12.26
CA GLU A 136 -6.20 2.28 12.28
C GLU A 136 -7.17 1.20 12.78
N THR A 137 -7.93 1.47 13.85
CA THR A 137 -8.82 0.48 14.47
C THR A 137 -10.10 0.25 13.67
N GLU A 138 -10.75 1.33 13.22
CA GLU A 138 -12.09 1.25 12.63
C GLU A 138 -12.05 1.09 11.11
N PHE A 139 -10.98 1.57 10.45
CA PHE A 139 -10.85 1.60 8.99
C PHE A 139 -9.61 0.86 8.47
N ALA A 140 -8.72 0.35 9.32
CA ALA A 140 -7.44 -0.26 8.90
C ALA A 140 -6.56 0.67 8.04
N LEU A 141 -6.71 1.99 8.21
CA LEU A 141 -5.95 2.99 7.47
C LEU A 141 -4.69 3.40 8.23
N GLY A 142 -3.57 3.51 7.53
CA GLY A 142 -2.32 4.04 8.10
C GLY A 142 -1.59 3.11 9.08
N CYS A 143 -2.02 1.85 9.18
CA CYS A 143 -1.37 0.80 9.98
C CYS A 143 0.14 0.68 9.66
N ASP A 144 0.93 0.23 10.62
CA ASP A 144 2.39 0.08 10.49
C ASP A 144 3.10 1.37 10.04
N ASN A 145 2.58 2.52 10.48
CA ASN A 145 3.07 3.85 10.10
C ASN A 145 3.00 4.12 8.58
N LEU A 146 2.04 3.53 7.87
CA LEU A 146 1.72 3.85 6.46
C LEU A 146 0.94 5.16 6.36
N LYS A 147 1.46 6.21 7.00
CA LYS A 147 0.90 7.55 7.03
C LYS A 147 1.92 8.61 6.68
N SER A 148 1.47 9.65 5.99
CA SER A 148 2.22 10.87 5.68
C SER A 148 1.38 12.09 6.06
N ILE A 149 2.01 13.26 6.13
CA ILE A 149 1.34 14.49 6.57
C ILE A 149 1.66 15.67 5.66
N CYS A 150 0.64 16.46 5.37
CA CYS A 150 0.69 17.67 4.57
C CYS A 150 -0.21 18.73 5.20
N GLY A 151 -0.02 20.00 4.85
CA GLY A 151 -0.97 21.03 5.24
C GLY A 151 -0.72 22.39 4.63
N HIS A 152 -1.61 23.33 4.93
CA HIS A 152 -1.57 24.70 4.43
C HIS A 152 -1.46 25.73 5.57
N SER A 153 -0.56 26.71 5.48
CA SER A 153 -0.46 27.83 6.44
C SER A 153 -0.25 27.35 7.88
N MET A 154 -1.19 27.62 8.80
CA MET A 154 -1.21 27.02 10.15
C MET A 154 -1.16 25.48 10.10
N GLY A 155 -1.82 24.86 9.15
CA GLY A 155 -1.75 23.42 8.92
C GLY A 155 -0.42 22.95 8.34
N GLY A 156 0.23 23.78 7.52
CA GLY A 156 1.60 23.52 7.04
C GLY A 156 2.60 23.55 8.20
N HIS A 157 2.41 24.49 9.12
CA HIS A 157 3.10 24.52 10.41
C HIS A 157 2.85 23.26 11.24
N GLY A 158 1.58 22.85 11.39
CA GLY A 158 1.23 21.62 12.09
C GLY A 158 1.90 20.40 11.47
N ALA A 159 1.88 20.29 10.13
CA ALA A 159 2.47 19.15 9.41
C ALA A 159 3.97 19.06 9.65
N LEU A 160 4.69 20.19 9.51
CA LEU A 160 6.14 20.25 9.72
C LEU A 160 6.51 19.97 11.19
N THR A 161 5.83 20.59 12.15
CA THR A 161 6.16 20.42 13.57
C THR A 161 5.86 19.02 14.08
N VAL A 162 4.72 18.43 13.70
CA VAL A 162 4.37 17.03 14.02
C VAL A 162 5.40 16.07 13.45
N ALA A 163 5.72 16.20 12.17
CA ALA A 163 6.69 15.34 11.48
C ALA A 163 8.08 15.41 12.13
N LEU A 164 8.58 16.61 12.41
CA LEU A 164 9.91 16.82 12.99
C LEU A 164 10.01 16.39 14.47
N LYS A 165 8.91 16.48 15.23
CA LYS A 165 8.84 15.94 16.61
C LYS A 165 8.80 14.42 16.64
N GLN A 166 8.04 13.80 15.74
CA GLN A 166 7.85 12.35 15.66
C GLN A 166 8.75 11.74 14.58
N ASN A 167 10.01 12.14 14.57
CA ASN A 167 11.01 11.80 13.54
C ASN A 167 11.52 10.34 13.58
N GLU A 168 11.03 9.52 14.51
CA GLU A 168 11.37 8.09 14.64
C GLU A 168 10.57 7.19 13.67
N GLY A 169 10.37 7.64 12.43
CA GLY A 169 9.72 6.85 11.37
C GLY A 169 8.18 6.72 11.46
N GLN A 170 7.52 7.48 12.34
CA GLN A 170 6.05 7.48 12.48
C GLN A 170 5.34 8.06 11.26
N TRP A 171 5.96 9.08 10.63
CA TRP A 171 5.48 9.69 9.39
C TRP A 171 6.43 9.36 8.26
N THR A 172 5.90 8.87 7.14
CA THR A 172 6.71 8.42 5.99
C THR A 172 7.29 9.59 5.21
N SER A 173 6.53 10.69 5.11
CA SER A 173 6.96 11.90 4.41
C SER A 173 6.15 13.11 4.85
N VAL A 174 6.71 14.31 4.64
CA VAL A 174 6.08 15.58 5.00
C VAL A 174 6.20 16.60 3.88
N SER A 175 5.13 17.37 3.66
CA SER A 175 5.12 18.50 2.74
C SER A 175 4.21 19.62 3.26
N ALA A 176 4.27 20.83 2.69
CA ALA A 176 3.33 21.89 3.03
C ALA A 176 3.17 22.96 1.94
N PHE A 177 2.03 23.65 2.00
CA PHE A 177 1.70 24.84 1.20
C PHE A 177 1.76 26.08 2.08
N ALA A 178 2.54 27.07 1.67
CA ALA A 178 2.68 28.36 2.36
C ALA A 178 2.77 28.21 3.90
N PRO A 179 3.64 27.35 4.46
CA PRO A 179 3.66 27.04 5.89
C PRO A 179 4.16 28.20 6.76
N ILE A 180 3.63 28.31 7.98
CA ILE A 180 4.23 29.16 9.03
C ILE A 180 5.50 28.47 9.56
N CYS A 181 6.64 28.74 8.93
CA CYS A 181 7.90 28.04 9.17
C CYS A 181 8.58 28.41 10.49
N ASN A 182 8.48 29.67 10.90
CA ASN A 182 9.14 30.22 12.09
C ASN A 182 8.10 30.92 12.97
N SER A 183 7.25 30.12 13.59
CA SER A 183 6.08 30.56 14.36
C SER A 183 6.46 31.41 15.56
N THR A 184 7.58 31.13 16.22
CA THR A 184 8.10 31.93 17.35
C THR A 184 8.52 33.34 16.94
N ASP A 185 8.84 33.57 15.67
CA ASP A 185 9.12 34.91 15.13
C ASP A 185 7.97 35.50 14.29
N SER A 186 6.86 34.78 14.12
CA SER A 186 5.70 35.20 13.35
C SER A 186 4.67 35.90 14.24
N PRO A 187 4.09 37.06 13.86
CA PRO A 187 2.99 37.69 14.62
C PRO A 187 1.85 36.73 14.99
N TRP A 188 1.43 35.88 14.06
CA TRP A 188 0.40 34.86 14.32
C TRP A 188 0.83 33.84 15.39
N GLY A 189 2.04 33.29 15.24
CA GLY A 189 2.55 32.30 16.19
C GLY A 189 2.82 32.89 17.57
N LYS A 190 3.36 34.12 17.66
CA LYS A 190 3.57 34.84 18.93
C LYS A 190 2.26 34.98 19.71
N LYS A 191 1.20 35.49 19.06
CA LYS A 191 -0.12 35.64 19.68
C LYS A 191 -0.71 34.30 20.14
N ALA A 192 -0.63 33.28 19.30
CA ALA A 192 -1.14 31.95 19.61
C ALA A 192 -0.37 31.30 20.78
N PHE A 193 0.96 31.39 20.82
CA PHE A 193 1.78 30.77 21.87
C PHE A 193 1.69 31.49 23.21
N GLU A 194 1.62 32.83 23.21
CA GLU A 194 1.32 33.58 24.43
C GLU A 194 -0.02 33.14 25.03
N SER A 195 -1.03 32.95 24.18
CA SER A 195 -2.39 32.63 24.64
C SER A 195 -2.56 31.15 25.01
N TYR A 196 -2.05 30.22 24.22
CA TYR A 196 -2.22 28.77 24.43
C TYR A 196 -1.18 28.17 25.39
N LEU A 197 0.06 28.66 25.35
CA LEU A 197 1.18 28.07 26.09
C LEU A 197 1.65 28.96 27.26
N GLY A 198 1.29 30.25 27.23
CA GLY A 198 1.63 31.23 28.26
C GLY A 198 2.93 32.00 27.99
N SER A 199 3.68 31.63 26.94
CA SER A 199 4.83 32.41 26.45
C SER A 199 5.21 31.95 25.04
N VAL A 200 5.87 32.84 24.29
CA VAL A 200 6.47 32.51 22.98
C VAL A 200 7.57 31.45 23.14
N GLU A 201 8.35 31.51 24.22
CA GLU A 201 9.46 30.58 24.47
C GLU A 201 9.02 29.12 24.60
N LYS A 202 7.88 28.85 25.24
CA LYS A 202 7.30 27.50 25.26
C LYS A 202 6.87 27.03 23.87
N GLY A 203 6.59 27.97 22.97
CA GLY A 203 6.34 27.71 21.56
C GLY A 203 7.56 27.22 20.78
N ASN A 204 8.78 27.27 21.34
CA ASN A 204 9.99 26.77 20.68
C ASN A 204 9.88 25.28 20.31
N GLU A 205 9.21 24.49 21.16
CA GLU A 205 8.95 23.10 20.85
C GLU A 205 7.99 22.96 19.67
N HIS A 206 7.15 23.95 19.37
CA HIS A 206 6.19 23.95 18.28
C HIS A 206 6.64 24.86 17.13
N ASP A 207 7.93 24.99 16.88
CA ASP A 207 8.45 25.81 15.79
C ASP A 207 9.24 24.94 14.82
N ALA A 208 8.81 24.88 13.56
CA ALA A 208 9.41 23.99 12.56
C ALA A 208 10.88 24.34 12.28
N THR A 209 11.23 25.64 12.25
CA THR A 209 12.60 26.11 12.03
C THR A 209 13.50 25.71 13.21
N LEU A 210 13.02 25.89 14.44
CA LEU A 210 13.78 25.53 15.63
C LEU A 210 13.92 24.01 15.78
N LEU A 211 12.84 23.26 15.58
CA LEU A 211 12.85 21.79 15.61
C LEU A 211 13.81 21.21 14.56
N LEU A 212 13.79 21.72 13.33
CA LEU A 212 14.71 21.26 12.29
C LEU A 212 16.17 21.59 12.64
N SER A 213 16.42 22.79 13.18
CA SER A 213 17.76 23.24 13.56
C SER A 213 18.40 22.45 14.71
N GLN A 214 17.59 21.69 15.46
CA GLN A 214 17.99 20.83 16.58
C GLN A 214 18.31 19.40 16.12
N GLN A 215 17.95 19.03 14.89
CA GLN A 215 18.24 17.70 14.35
C GLN A 215 19.76 17.52 14.17
N LYS A 216 20.21 16.27 14.34
CA LYS A 216 21.64 15.93 14.16
C LYS A 216 22.00 15.70 12.70
N GLU A 217 21.04 15.24 11.92
CA GLU A 217 21.17 14.87 10.52
C GLU A 217 19.84 15.04 9.80
N GLN A 218 19.84 14.75 8.49
CA GLN A 218 18.64 14.72 7.67
C GLN A 218 17.61 13.72 8.24
N VAL A 219 16.36 14.18 8.38
CA VAL A 219 15.25 13.38 8.92
C VAL A 219 14.45 12.69 7.82
N TYR A 220 14.16 13.41 6.75
CA TYR A 220 13.37 12.92 5.60
C TYR A 220 14.23 12.86 4.35
N ASP A 221 13.98 11.94 3.43
CA ASP A 221 14.64 11.93 2.13
C ASP A 221 14.45 13.26 1.37
N GLU A 222 13.29 13.89 1.57
CA GLU A 222 12.95 15.22 1.08
C GLU A 222 11.80 15.83 1.90
N ILE A 223 11.87 17.15 2.17
CA ILE A 223 10.72 17.95 2.59
C ILE A 223 10.31 18.82 1.41
N LEU A 224 9.05 18.78 1.01
CA LEU A 224 8.52 19.53 -0.13
C LEU A 224 7.64 20.70 0.33
N ILE A 225 7.98 21.91 -0.10
CA ILE A 225 7.23 23.13 0.17
C ILE A 225 6.81 23.79 -1.15
N GLU A 226 5.55 24.23 -1.22
CA GLU A 226 5.07 25.15 -2.25
C GLU A 226 4.83 26.51 -1.62
N GLN A 227 5.37 27.57 -2.23
CA GLN A 227 5.21 28.95 -1.74
C GLN A 227 4.80 29.88 -2.88
N GLY A 228 3.62 30.50 -2.76
CA GLY A 228 3.22 31.60 -3.63
C GLY A 228 4.07 32.85 -3.38
N LEU A 229 4.56 33.50 -4.43
CA LEU A 229 5.36 34.71 -4.31
C LEU A 229 4.52 35.99 -4.16
N ASP A 230 3.25 35.94 -4.56
CA ASP A 230 2.27 37.03 -4.37
C ASP A 230 1.45 36.83 -3.09
N ASP A 231 1.90 35.93 -2.20
CA ASP A 231 1.29 35.66 -0.91
C ASP A 231 1.45 36.88 0.02
N GLN A 232 0.33 37.52 0.33
CA GLN A 232 0.26 38.68 1.21
C GLN A 232 0.74 38.42 2.64
N PHE A 233 0.89 37.15 3.04
CA PHE A 233 1.33 36.73 4.35
C PHE A 233 2.77 36.23 4.38
N LEU A 234 3.56 36.37 3.31
CA LEU A 234 4.94 35.86 3.27
C LEU A 234 5.79 36.28 4.50
N PHE A 235 5.55 37.49 5.03
CA PHE A 235 6.19 38.00 6.25
C PHE A 235 5.84 37.20 7.54
N GLN A 236 4.68 36.54 7.57
CA GLN A 236 4.25 35.61 8.62
C GLN A 236 4.87 34.22 8.41
N LEU A 237 5.06 33.81 7.16
CA LEU A 237 5.42 32.44 6.77
C LEU A 237 6.91 32.16 6.94
N LYS A 238 7.77 33.13 6.57
CA LYS A 238 9.22 33.08 6.77
C LYS A 238 9.91 31.79 6.23
N PRO A 239 9.63 31.35 4.99
CA PRO A 239 10.22 30.12 4.43
C PRO A 239 11.76 30.14 4.38
N GLU A 240 12.37 31.31 4.26
CA GLU A 240 13.83 31.50 4.28
C GLU A 240 14.48 31.09 5.62
N ALA A 241 13.72 31.12 6.72
CA ALA A 241 14.21 30.65 8.01
C ALA A 241 14.34 29.13 8.04
N LEU A 242 13.35 28.42 7.48
CA LEU A 242 13.38 26.96 7.35
C LEU A 242 14.48 26.50 6.40
N GLU A 243 14.70 27.21 5.31
CA GLU A 243 15.78 26.92 4.36
C GLU A 243 17.15 26.95 5.04
N LYS A 244 17.43 27.99 5.84
CA LYS A 244 18.67 28.08 6.62
C LYS A 244 18.80 26.94 7.64
N ALA A 245 17.71 26.58 8.31
CA ALA A 245 17.70 25.45 9.23
C ALA A 245 18.00 24.12 8.53
N ALA A 246 17.40 23.89 7.36
CA ALA A 246 17.62 22.70 6.56
C ALA A 246 19.08 22.58 6.09
N GLN A 247 19.65 23.68 5.57
CA GLN A 247 21.06 23.74 5.17
C GLN A 247 22.01 23.39 6.31
N LYS A 248 21.73 23.87 7.53
CA LYS A 248 22.55 23.62 8.72
C LYS A 248 22.66 22.12 9.06
N VAL A 249 21.58 21.36 8.90
CA VAL A 249 21.51 19.93 9.29
C VAL A 249 21.62 18.97 8.10
N GLY A 250 21.81 19.49 6.88
CA GLY A 250 21.88 18.70 5.66
C GLY A 250 20.54 18.11 5.21
N GLN A 251 19.41 18.61 5.70
CA GLN A 251 18.09 18.16 5.28
C GLN A 251 17.82 18.61 3.84
N LYS A 252 17.50 17.67 2.94
CA LYS A 252 16.99 18.02 1.61
C LYS A 252 15.64 18.72 1.75
N LEU A 253 15.58 19.99 1.40
CA LEU A 253 14.38 20.82 1.37
C LEU A 253 14.20 21.39 -0.03
N THR A 254 13.05 21.13 -0.64
CA THR A 254 12.67 21.70 -1.93
C THR A 254 11.58 22.73 -1.69
N ILE A 255 11.89 24.01 -1.94
CA ILE A 255 10.91 25.10 -1.90
C ILE A 255 10.63 25.54 -3.34
N ASN A 256 9.43 25.20 -3.83
CA ASN A 256 8.96 25.65 -5.13
C ASN A 256 8.31 27.03 -4.98
N ASN A 257 9.03 28.07 -5.38
CA ASN A 257 8.53 29.44 -5.42
C ASN A 257 7.67 29.64 -6.68
N ARG A 258 6.40 30.00 -6.49
CA ARG A 258 5.40 30.11 -7.56
C ARG A 258 5.03 31.58 -7.81
N ASP A 259 5.57 32.13 -8.88
CA ASP A 259 5.30 33.50 -9.34
C ASP A 259 3.82 33.67 -9.72
N GLY A 260 3.19 34.76 -9.26
CA GLY A 260 1.77 35.04 -9.52
C GLY A 260 0.75 34.26 -8.68
N TYR A 261 1.20 33.44 -7.71
CA TYR A 261 0.33 32.66 -6.84
C TYR A 261 0.24 33.26 -5.43
N ASP A 262 -0.98 33.25 -4.88
CA ASP A 262 -1.36 33.82 -3.59
C ASP A 262 -1.43 32.76 -2.47
N HIS A 263 -2.06 33.11 -1.34
CA HIS A 263 -2.31 32.22 -0.19
C HIS A 263 -3.55 31.32 -0.36
N GLY A 264 -4.29 31.46 -1.46
CA GLY A 264 -5.63 30.91 -1.60
C GLY A 264 -5.69 29.44 -1.99
N TYR A 265 -6.89 28.87 -1.96
CA TYR A 265 -7.10 27.49 -2.45
C TYR A 265 -6.93 27.35 -3.97
N PHE A 266 -6.95 28.45 -4.74
CA PHE A 266 -6.56 28.40 -6.16
C PHE A 266 -5.11 27.95 -6.31
N PHE A 267 -4.20 28.57 -5.54
CA PHE A 267 -2.80 28.15 -5.45
C PHE A 267 -2.66 26.68 -5.02
N ILE A 268 -3.31 26.28 -3.93
CA ILE A 268 -3.27 24.89 -3.45
C ILE A 268 -3.77 23.92 -4.53
N SER A 269 -4.93 24.19 -5.12
CA SER A 269 -5.54 23.32 -6.15
C SER A 269 -4.66 23.14 -7.38
N ALA A 270 -3.84 24.14 -7.73
CA ALA A 270 -2.96 24.10 -8.89
C ALA A 270 -1.80 23.09 -8.73
N PHE A 271 -1.35 22.83 -7.49
CA PHE A 271 -0.17 21.99 -7.22
C PHE A 271 -0.44 20.80 -6.28
N ILE A 272 -1.64 20.64 -5.73
CA ILE A 272 -1.96 19.55 -4.79
C ILE A 272 -1.73 18.16 -5.38
N LYS A 273 -1.93 17.96 -6.69
CA LYS A 273 -1.60 16.69 -7.37
C LYS A 273 -0.14 16.29 -7.16
N ASN A 274 0.78 17.25 -7.26
CA ASN A 274 2.22 16.99 -7.08
C ASN A 274 2.52 16.51 -5.66
N HIS A 275 1.86 17.08 -4.65
CA HIS A 275 2.04 16.67 -3.25
C HIS A 275 1.43 15.30 -2.97
N VAL A 276 0.23 15.03 -3.50
CA VAL A 276 -0.40 13.71 -3.35
C VAL A 276 0.45 12.63 -4.01
N ALA A 277 0.99 12.87 -5.21
CA ALA A 277 1.93 11.95 -5.86
C ALA A 277 3.23 11.78 -5.05
N PHE A 278 3.84 12.89 -4.59
CA PHE A 278 5.04 12.89 -3.74
C PHE A 278 4.90 11.98 -2.51
N HIS A 279 3.74 12.02 -1.86
CA HIS A 279 3.43 11.17 -0.71
C HIS A 279 3.05 9.74 -1.12
N GLY A 280 2.22 9.58 -2.16
CA GLY A 280 1.74 8.29 -2.66
C GLY A 280 2.88 7.37 -3.09
N GLU A 281 3.88 7.89 -3.80
CA GLU A 281 5.05 7.12 -4.21
C GLU A 281 5.84 6.57 -3.00
N ARG A 282 6.06 7.41 -1.98
CA ARG A 282 6.80 7.05 -0.76
C ARG A 282 6.03 6.06 0.10
N LEU A 283 4.73 6.28 0.26
CA LEU A 283 3.83 5.37 0.97
C LEU A 283 3.76 4.00 0.29
N THR A 284 3.62 3.98 -1.04
CA THR A 284 3.60 2.74 -1.84
C THR A 284 4.92 1.99 -1.71
N LYS A 285 6.05 2.70 -1.79
CA LYS A 285 7.38 2.10 -1.58
C LYS A 285 7.52 1.50 -0.17
N LYS A 286 7.08 2.21 0.87
CA LYS A 286 7.09 1.70 2.25
C LYS A 286 6.18 0.48 2.41
N LYS A 287 4.96 0.50 1.85
CA LYS A 287 4.02 -0.64 1.87
C LYS A 287 4.66 -1.88 1.25
N ARG A 288 5.31 -1.74 0.09
CA ARG A 288 6.05 -2.83 -0.56
C ARG A 288 7.19 -3.37 0.32
N HIS A 289 7.97 -2.48 0.94
CA HIS A 289 9.04 -2.90 1.85
C HIS A 289 8.51 -3.69 3.04
N LEU A 290 7.45 -3.20 3.70
CA LEU A 290 6.81 -3.91 4.82
C LEU A 290 6.25 -5.26 4.39
N ALA A 291 5.68 -5.37 3.18
CA ALA A 291 5.22 -6.65 2.64
C ALA A 291 6.40 -7.63 2.50
N VAL A 292 7.54 -7.19 1.97
CA VAL A 292 8.76 -8.00 1.84
C VAL A 292 9.33 -8.40 3.21
N GLU A 293 9.31 -7.51 4.21
CA GLU A 293 9.75 -7.83 5.57
C GLU A 293 8.85 -8.88 6.23
N LYS A 294 7.52 -8.73 6.12
CA LYS A 294 6.55 -9.72 6.61
C LYS A 294 6.76 -11.08 5.96
N ILE A 295 6.99 -11.12 4.65
CA ILE A 295 7.32 -12.33 3.90
C ILE A 295 8.65 -12.94 4.38
N SER A 296 9.68 -12.11 4.60
CA SER A 296 10.98 -12.57 5.10
C SER A 296 10.88 -13.16 6.52
N ALA A 297 10.03 -12.59 7.38
CA ALA A 297 9.76 -13.12 8.72
C ALA A 297 9.11 -14.50 8.68
N ILE A 298 8.24 -14.79 7.69
CA ILE A 298 7.69 -16.15 7.47
C ILE A 298 8.83 -17.15 7.23
N GLY A 299 9.85 -16.76 6.46
CA GLY A 299 11.00 -17.61 6.17
C GLY A 299 11.77 -18.09 7.41
N SER A 300 11.74 -17.32 8.49
CA SER A 300 12.47 -17.66 9.73
C SER A 300 11.87 -18.86 10.48
N SER A 301 10.57 -19.17 10.28
CA SER A 301 9.91 -20.29 10.95
C SER A 301 10.06 -21.63 10.22
N PHE A 302 10.59 -21.63 8.99
CA PHE A 302 10.70 -22.83 8.15
C PHE A 302 11.63 -23.92 8.72
N SER A 303 12.60 -23.52 9.55
CA SER A 303 13.48 -24.49 10.23
C SER A 303 12.70 -25.45 11.15
N GLU A 304 11.54 -25.04 11.66
CA GLU A 304 10.72 -25.86 12.56
C GLU A 304 9.96 -26.97 11.81
N THR A 305 9.68 -26.78 10.53
CA THR A 305 8.85 -27.68 9.69
C THR A 305 9.66 -28.53 8.72
N GLN A 306 10.94 -28.21 8.52
CA GLN A 306 11.84 -28.92 7.60
C GLN A 306 11.87 -30.44 7.89
N GLY A 307 11.64 -31.24 6.85
CA GLY A 307 11.68 -32.71 6.92
C GLY A 307 10.52 -33.36 7.67
N LYS A 308 9.53 -32.59 8.14
CA LYS A 308 8.36 -33.09 8.87
C LYS A 308 7.11 -33.06 7.99
N VAL A 309 6.17 -33.97 8.26
CA VAL A 309 4.80 -33.83 7.77
C VAL A 309 4.17 -32.63 8.47
N ILE A 310 3.53 -31.75 7.71
CA ILE A 310 2.85 -30.57 8.24
C ILE A 310 1.34 -30.64 7.99
N THR A 311 0.59 -29.88 8.76
CA THR A 311 -0.85 -29.70 8.56
C THR A 311 -1.09 -28.28 8.07
N CYS A 312 -1.92 -28.10 7.05
CA CYS A 312 -2.28 -26.78 6.54
C CYS A 312 -3.71 -26.74 5.98
N LYS A 313 -4.17 -25.56 5.63
CA LYS A 313 -5.44 -25.37 4.92
C LYS A 313 -5.29 -25.55 3.42
N ALA A 314 -6.33 -26.07 2.79
CA ALA A 314 -6.44 -26.15 1.34
C ALA A 314 -7.89 -26.04 0.89
N MET A 315 -8.10 -25.53 -0.33
CA MET A 315 -9.37 -25.68 -1.04
C MET A 315 -9.31 -26.95 -1.89
N VAL A 316 -10.10 -27.96 -1.52
CA VAL A 316 -10.10 -29.29 -2.13
C VAL A 316 -11.27 -29.41 -3.09
N ALA A 317 -10.99 -29.86 -4.31
CA ALA A 317 -12.03 -30.29 -5.25
C ALA A 317 -12.32 -31.77 -5.01
N ARG A 318 -13.47 -32.08 -4.39
CA ARG A 318 -13.86 -33.47 -4.06
C ARG A 318 -14.47 -34.23 -5.23
N GLY A 319 -14.98 -33.53 -6.23
CA GLY A 319 -15.54 -34.10 -7.44
C GLY A 319 -15.87 -33.03 -8.47
N PRO A 320 -16.20 -33.43 -9.71
CA PRO A 320 -16.55 -32.50 -10.77
C PRO A 320 -17.84 -31.74 -10.44
N LYS A 321 -17.87 -30.45 -10.75
CA LYS A 321 -18.98 -29.50 -10.57
C LYS A 321 -19.44 -29.34 -9.11
N GLN A 322 -18.62 -29.77 -8.16
CA GLN A 322 -18.86 -29.55 -6.74
C GLN A 322 -18.15 -28.27 -6.28
N PRO A 323 -18.73 -27.50 -5.34
CA PRO A 323 -18.00 -26.41 -4.68
C PRO A 323 -16.71 -26.93 -4.04
N LEU A 324 -15.66 -26.11 -4.07
CA LEU A 324 -14.43 -26.41 -3.34
C LEU A 324 -14.71 -26.45 -1.84
N THR A 325 -14.14 -27.43 -1.15
CA THR A 325 -14.25 -27.57 0.31
C THR A 325 -13.01 -26.99 0.98
N HIS A 326 -13.20 -26.14 1.99
CA HIS A 326 -12.09 -25.63 2.80
C HIS A 326 -11.74 -26.67 3.87
N GLU A 327 -10.58 -27.29 3.73
CA GLU A 327 -10.20 -28.45 4.54
C GLU A 327 -8.85 -28.27 5.21
N THR A 328 -8.66 -29.01 6.30
CA THR A 328 -7.35 -29.21 6.92
C THR A 328 -6.75 -30.49 6.35
N ILE A 329 -5.59 -30.39 5.71
CA ILE A 329 -4.89 -31.51 5.08
C ILE A 329 -3.51 -31.72 5.71
N THR A 330 -2.91 -32.87 5.46
CA THR A 330 -1.49 -33.11 5.73
C THR A 330 -0.68 -33.03 4.45
N VAL A 331 0.52 -32.45 4.54
CA VAL A 331 1.48 -32.31 3.45
C VAL A 331 2.78 -32.98 3.87
N ASP A 332 3.15 -34.03 3.14
CA ASP A 332 4.41 -34.75 3.33
C ASP A 332 5.61 -33.83 3.00
N PRO A 333 6.80 -34.05 3.60
CA PRO A 333 8.00 -33.30 3.25
C PRO A 333 8.45 -33.59 1.79
N PRO A 334 9.23 -32.69 1.17
CA PRO A 334 9.74 -32.93 -0.18
C PRO A 334 10.74 -34.09 -0.18
N LYS A 335 10.69 -34.93 -1.22
CA LYS A 335 11.67 -35.99 -1.48
C LYS A 335 12.76 -35.52 -2.46
N ALA A 336 13.63 -36.43 -2.88
CA ALA A 336 14.72 -36.12 -3.80
C ALA A 336 14.24 -35.41 -5.07
N GLY A 337 14.86 -34.28 -5.41
CA GLY A 337 14.48 -33.43 -6.55
C GLY A 337 13.16 -32.66 -6.39
N GLU A 338 12.59 -32.61 -5.19
CA GLU A 338 11.35 -31.88 -4.88
C GLU A 338 11.60 -30.72 -3.94
N VAL A 339 10.69 -29.75 -3.99
CA VAL A 339 10.74 -28.53 -3.18
C VAL A 339 9.36 -28.33 -2.56
N ARG A 340 9.31 -28.12 -1.24
CA ARG A 340 8.08 -27.69 -0.58
C ARG A 340 8.09 -26.17 -0.46
N VAL A 341 6.98 -25.56 -0.86
CA VAL A 341 6.83 -24.11 -0.91
C VAL A 341 5.62 -23.67 -0.09
N LYS A 342 5.73 -22.52 0.58
CA LYS A 342 4.61 -21.79 1.17
C LYS A 342 3.98 -20.93 0.08
N VAL A 343 2.69 -21.09 -0.16
CA VAL A 343 1.92 -20.20 -1.04
C VAL A 343 1.60 -18.92 -0.29
N ILE A 344 1.97 -17.77 -0.86
CA ILE A 344 1.71 -16.44 -0.29
C ILE A 344 0.50 -15.80 -0.98
N ALA A 345 0.44 -15.93 -2.30
CA ALA A 345 -0.68 -15.45 -3.09
C ALA A 345 -0.92 -16.38 -4.27
N ASN A 346 -2.16 -16.41 -4.73
CA ASN A 346 -2.59 -17.27 -5.82
C ASN A 346 -3.65 -16.57 -6.69
N ALA A 347 -3.51 -16.67 -8.01
CA ALA A 347 -4.49 -16.20 -8.99
C ALA A 347 -5.39 -17.35 -9.48
N LEU A 348 -6.61 -17.00 -9.91
CA LEU A 348 -7.56 -17.94 -10.49
C LEU A 348 -7.37 -18.00 -12.01
N CYS A 349 -7.11 -19.19 -12.53
CA CYS A 349 -7.00 -19.42 -13.97
C CYS A 349 -8.29 -20.04 -14.52
N HIS A 350 -8.57 -19.81 -15.80
CA HIS A 350 -9.68 -20.50 -16.48
C HIS A 350 -9.52 -22.03 -16.44
N THR A 351 -8.29 -22.54 -16.49
CA THR A 351 -8.00 -23.98 -16.41
C THR A 351 -8.48 -24.60 -15.11
N ASP A 352 -8.43 -23.87 -13.99
CA ASP A 352 -8.93 -24.37 -12.70
C ASP A 352 -10.44 -24.61 -12.77
N ILE A 353 -11.19 -23.66 -13.36
CA ILE A 353 -12.65 -23.76 -13.55
C ILE A 353 -12.99 -24.86 -14.54
N TYR A 354 -12.31 -24.90 -15.68
CA TYR A 354 -12.50 -25.91 -16.72
C TYR A 354 -12.27 -27.34 -16.20
N THR A 355 -11.25 -27.50 -15.36
CA THR A 355 -10.98 -28.76 -14.67
C THR A 355 -12.10 -29.09 -13.68
N LEU A 356 -12.51 -28.13 -12.86
CA LEU A 356 -13.59 -28.33 -11.88
C LEU A 356 -14.90 -28.73 -12.56
N ASP A 357 -15.18 -28.27 -13.78
CA ASP A 357 -16.34 -28.68 -14.57
C ASP A 357 -16.32 -30.16 -15.01
N GLY A 358 -15.20 -30.87 -14.79
CA GLY A 358 -15.02 -32.28 -15.15
C GLY A 358 -14.81 -32.51 -16.64
N LEU A 359 -14.43 -31.47 -17.37
CA LEU A 359 -14.14 -31.53 -18.82
C LEU A 359 -12.66 -31.77 -19.11
N ASP A 360 -11.78 -31.53 -18.14
CA ASP A 360 -10.35 -31.76 -18.27
C ASP A 360 -9.97 -33.19 -17.88
N PRO A 361 -9.38 -33.99 -18.78
CA PRO A 361 -8.86 -35.32 -18.44
C PRO A 361 -7.71 -35.30 -17.41
N GLU A 362 -7.06 -34.17 -17.15
CA GLU A 362 -6.03 -34.02 -16.10
C GLU A 362 -6.65 -33.85 -14.69
N GLY A 363 -7.96 -33.65 -14.59
CA GLY A 363 -8.71 -33.49 -13.33
C GLY A 363 -8.99 -34.81 -12.61
N LEU A 364 -8.02 -35.31 -11.83
CA LEU A 364 -8.19 -36.51 -11.01
C LEU A 364 -8.71 -36.17 -9.60
N PHE A 365 -10.00 -36.35 -9.38
CA PHE A 365 -10.63 -36.04 -8.08
C PHE A 365 -10.48 -37.19 -7.06
N PRO A 366 -10.27 -36.90 -5.76
CA PRO A 366 -10.14 -35.56 -5.18
C PRO A 366 -8.76 -34.96 -5.46
N CYS A 367 -8.70 -33.67 -5.77
CA CYS A 367 -7.45 -32.94 -6.00
C CYS A 367 -7.47 -31.54 -5.38
N ILE A 368 -6.29 -30.92 -5.33
CA ILE A 368 -6.11 -29.50 -4.96
C ILE A 368 -5.73 -28.77 -6.23
N LEU A 369 -6.59 -27.87 -6.70
CA LEU A 369 -6.38 -27.06 -7.92
C LEU A 369 -5.34 -25.94 -7.69
N GLY A 370 -5.15 -25.09 -8.70
CA GLY A 370 -4.24 -23.95 -8.64
C GLY A 370 -2.85 -24.23 -9.21
N HIS A 371 -2.37 -23.31 -10.04
CA HIS A 371 -1.04 -23.33 -10.63
C HIS A 371 -0.44 -21.93 -10.88
N GLU A 372 -1.16 -20.86 -10.52
CA GLU A 372 -0.71 -19.46 -10.64
C GLU A 372 -0.45 -18.90 -9.25
N ALA A 373 0.78 -19.06 -8.73
CA ALA A 373 1.10 -18.67 -7.36
C ALA A 373 2.45 -17.98 -7.21
N GLY A 374 2.51 -17.07 -6.24
CA GLY A 374 3.74 -16.52 -5.70
C GLY A 374 4.09 -17.25 -4.40
N CYS A 375 5.25 -17.90 -4.38
CA CYS A 375 5.62 -18.79 -3.30
C CYS A 375 7.00 -18.47 -2.71
N ILE A 376 7.22 -18.91 -1.47
CA ILE A 376 8.54 -18.95 -0.84
C ILE A 376 8.94 -20.42 -0.65
N VAL A 377 10.18 -20.75 -0.98
CA VAL A 377 10.75 -22.07 -0.70
C VAL A 377 10.82 -22.28 0.81
N GLU A 378 10.11 -23.28 1.31
CA GLU A 378 10.14 -23.66 2.73
C GLU A 378 11.24 -24.69 3.00
N SER A 379 11.27 -25.78 2.22
CA SER A 379 12.30 -26.81 2.34
C SER A 379 12.59 -27.46 0.99
N VAL A 380 13.80 -28.02 0.88
CA VAL A 380 14.29 -28.70 -0.32
C VAL A 380 14.60 -30.15 0.02
N GLY A 381 14.30 -31.05 -0.92
CA GLY A 381 14.68 -32.45 -0.81
C GLY A 381 16.10 -32.73 -1.30
N GLU A 382 16.52 -33.98 -1.19
CA GLU A 382 17.86 -34.42 -1.60
C GLU A 382 18.15 -34.09 -3.08
N GLY A 383 19.36 -33.60 -3.37
CA GLY A 383 19.81 -33.34 -4.74
C GLY A 383 19.28 -32.05 -5.38
N VAL A 384 18.44 -31.27 -4.70
CA VAL A 384 18.02 -29.94 -5.15
C VAL A 384 19.18 -28.96 -5.07
N THR A 385 19.41 -28.20 -6.15
CA THR A 385 20.53 -27.26 -6.28
C THR A 385 20.15 -25.89 -6.84
N SER A 386 19.01 -25.77 -7.50
CA SER A 386 18.57 -24.54 -8.19
C SER A 386 17.98 -23.49 -7.25
N VAL A 387 17.50 -23.90 -6.08
CA VAL A 387 16.87 -23.04 -5.07
C VAL A 387 17.24 -23.46 -3.64
N VAL A 388 17.11 -22.54 -2.71
CA VAL A 388 17.31 -22.77 -1.26
C VAL A 388 16.12 -22.22 -0.45
N PRO A 389 15.92 -22.68 0.81
CA PRO A 389 14.92 -22.09 1.70
C PRO A 389 14.98 -20.55 1.75
N GLY A 390 13.82 -19.91 1.67
CA GLY A 390 13.67 -18.46 1.62
C GLY A 390 13.79 -17.83 0.22
N ASP A 391 14.08 -18.60 -0.83
CA ASP A 391 13.97 -18.11 -2.22
C ASP A 391 12.51 -17.90 -2.61
N HIS A 392 12.26 -16.84 -3.40
CA HIS A 392 10.95 -16.58 -3.99
C HIS A 392 10.85 -17.29 -5.34
N VAL A 393 9.76 -18.02 -5.57
CA VAL A 393 9.55 -18.83 -6.77
C VAL A 393 8.13 -18.72 -7.29
N ILE A 394 8.00 -18.85 -8.61
CA ILE A 394 6.73 -19.09 -9.29
C ILE A 394 6.68 -20.56 -9.70
N PRO A 395 5.66 -21.34 -9.28
CA PRO A 395 5.46 -22.69 -9.77
C PRO A 395 5.14 -22.71 -11.26
N CYS A 396 5.94 -23.42 -12.04
CA CYS A 396 5.71 -23.63 -13.47
C CYS A 396 5.16 -25.03 -13.72
N TYR A 397 3.91 -25.11 -14.17
CA TYR A 397 3.30 -26.37 -14.56
C TYR A 397 3.87 -26.94 -15.87
N THR A 398 4.46 -26.10 -16.72
CA THR A 398 5.19 -26.51 -17.93
C THR A 398 6.64 -26.03 -17.86
N PRO A 399 7.46 -26.63 -16.99
CA PRO A 399 8.83 -26.17 -16.78
C PRO A 399 9.77 -26.58 -17.91
N GLN A 400 10.93 -25.94 -17.95
CA GLN A 400 12.06 -26.39 -18.77
C GLN A 400 13.07 -27.15 -17.89
N CYS A 401 13.51 -28.33 -18.32
CA CYS A 401 14.52 -29.08 -17.58
C CYS A 401 15.94 -28.52 -17.74
N ALA A 402 16.13 -27.50 -18.59
CA ALA A 402 17.39 -26.81 -18.89
C ALA A 402 18.57 -27.69 -19.34
N LYS A 403 18.35 -29.00 -19.58
CA LYS A 403 19.39 -29.89 -20.10
C LYS A 403 19.73 -29.51 -21.54
N HIS A 404 21.02 -29.31 -21.83
CA HIS A 404 21.49 -29.05 -23.20
C HIS A 404 21.09 -30.15 -24.20
N SER A 405 20.94 -31.39 -23.75
CA SER A 405 20.49 -32.52 -24.57
C SER A 405 18.97 -32.57 -24.80
N CYS A 406 18.17 -31.73 -24.13
CA CYS A 406 16.72 -31.74 -24.29
C CYS A 406 16.32 -30.97 -25.55
N ILE A 407 16.00 -31.70 -26.61
CA ILE A 407 15.58 -31.11 -27.89
C ILE A 407 14.37 -30.17 -27.79
N PHE A 408 13.50 -30.37 -26.78
CA PHE A 408 12.34 -29.50 -26.55
C PHE A 408 12.78 -28.15 -25.94
N CYS A 409 13.64 -28.16 -24.93
CA CYS A 409 14.13 -26.92 -24.31
C CYS A 409 15.05 -26.12 -25.25
N GLN A 410 15.75 -26.81 -26.17
CA GLN A 410 16.59 -26.16 -27.17
C GLN A 410 15.81 -25.70 -28.42
N SER A 411 14.52 -26.01 -28.52
CA SER A 411 13.73 -25.71 -29.70
C SER A 411 13.11 -24.32 -29.62
N PRO A 412 13.27 -23.47 -30.66
CA PRO A 412 12.54 -22.21 -30.74
C PRO A 412 11.06 -22.39 -31.11
N LYS A 413 10.63 -23.63 -31.40
CA LYS A 413 9.27 -23.94 -31.87
C LYS A 413 8.33 -24.43 -30.77
N THR A 414 8.85 -24.75 -29.59
CA THR A 414 8.03 -25.28 -28.49
C THR A 414 8.67 -24.97 -27.14
N ASN A 415 7.82 -24.76 -26.14
CA ASN A 415 8.18 -24.64 -24.73
C ASN A 415 7.70 -25.84 -23.90
N LEU A 416 7.15 -26.89 -24.53
CA LEU A 416 6.54 -28.03 -23.85
C LEU A 416 7.58 -29.13 -23.57
N CYS A 417 8.34 -28.98 -22.49
CA CYS A 417 9.27 -30.02 -22.07
C CYS A 417 8.51 -31.25 -21.52
N PRO A 418 8.82 -32.48 -21.97
CA PRO A 418 8.13 -33.68 -21.50
C PRO A 418 8.65 -34.21 -20.15
N ALA A 419 9.69 -33.59 -19.55
CA ALA A 419 10.49 -34.17 -18.48
C ALA A 419 9.68 -34.66 -17.25
N ILE A 420 8.58 -33.98 -16.92
CA ILE A 420 7.68 -34.36 -15.82
C ILE A 420 6.22 -34.54 -16.28
N ARG A 421 5.96 -34.43 -17.59
CA ARG A 421 4.59 -34.37 -18.12
C ARG A 421 3.82 -35.67 -17.89
N SER A 422 4.51 -36.82 -17.90
CA SER A 422 3.91 -38.14 -17.71
C SER A 422 3.30 -38.33 -16.33
N THR A 423 3.85 -37.70 -15.29
CA THR A 423 3.35 -37.82 -13.91
C THR A 423 2.33 -36.74 -13.56
N GLN A 424 2.48 -35.54 -14.13
CA GLN A 424 1.54 -34.43 -13.89
C GLN A 424 0.10 -34.78 -14.25
N GLY A 425 -0.12 -35.39 -15.42
CA GLY A 425 -1.46 -35.83 -15.85
C GLY A 425 -2.02 -37.02 -15.05
N GLN A 426 -1.20 -37.66 -14.21
CA GLN A 426 -1.61 -38.75 -13.31
C GLN A 426 -1.84 -38.26 -11.87
N GLY A 427 -1.67 -36.95 -11.62
CA GLY A 427 -1.88 -36.35 -10.30
C GLY A 427 -0.88 -36.80 -9.24
N ILE A 428 0.33 -37.17 -9.65
CA ILE A 428 1.41 -37.67 -8.78
C ILE A 428 2.73 -36.94 -9.03
N MET A 429 3.63 -36.99 -8.05
CA MET A 429 4.98 -36.46 -8.16
C MET A 429 5.85 -37.32 -9.10
N PRO A 430 7.02 -36.83 -9.56
CA PRO A 430 7.92 -37.59 -10.44
C PRO A 430 8.33 -38.98 -9.90
N ASP A 431 8.28 -39.20 -8.58
CA ASP A 431 8.56 -40.49 -7.94
C ASP A 431 7.36 -41.45 -7.93
N GLY A 432 6.23 -41.06 -8.52
CA GLY A 432 5.01 -41.85 -8.61
C GLY A 432 4.14 -41.81 -7.35
N THR A 433 4.44 -40.96 -6.36
CA THR A 433 3.69 -40.89 -5.10
C THR A 433 3.00 -39.54 -4.88
N ILE A 434 2.14 -39.49 -3.87
CA ILE A 434 1.30 -38.32 -3.53
C ILE A 434 1.88 -37.63 -2.29
N ARG A 435 1.65 -36.32 -2.14
CA ARG A 435 2.13 -35.52 -0.98
C ARG A 435 1.02 -35.06 -0.06
N PHE A 436 -0.25 -35.19 -0.47
CA PHE A 436 -1.40 -34.71 0.27
C PHE A 436 -2.26 -35.86 0.78
N LYS A 437 -2.72 -35.73 2.03
CA LYS A 437 -3.75 -36.61 2.60
C LYS A 437 -4.78 -35.78 3.34
N ASP A 438 -6.05 -36.17 3.28
CA ASP A 438 -7.10 -35.57 4.10
C ASP A 438 -7.01 -35.99 5.57
N SER A 439 -7.94 -35.49 6.40
CA SER A 439 -8.01 -35.79 7.84
C SER A 439 -8.24 -37.27 8.16
N GLU A 440 -8.72 -38.07 7.20
CA GLU A 440 -8.90 -39.51 7.33
C GLU A 440 -7.68 -40.31 6.82
N GLY A 441 -6.63 -39.61 6.36
CA GLY A 441 -5.44 -40.21 5.79
C GLY A 441 -5.61 -40.70 4.35
N LYS A 442 -6.70 -40.33 3.67
CA LYS A 442 -6.94 -40.70 2.27
C LYS A 442 -6.17 -39.75 1.35
N PRO A 443 -5.60 -40.27 0.23
CA PRO A 443 -4.80 -39.44 -0.68
C PRO A 443 -5.66 -38.38 -1.38
N ILE A 444 -5.05 -37.21 -1.60
CA ILE A 444 -5.58 -36.15 -2.47
C ILE A 444 -4.56 -35.93 -3.60
N TYR A 445 -5.00 -36.01 -4.86
CA TYR A 445 -4.11 -35.93 -6.01
C TYR A 445 -3.58 -34.51 -6.25
N HIS A 446 -2.38 -34.46 -6.83
CA HIS A 446 -1.80 -33.21 -7.33
C HIS A 446 -2.54 -32.74 -8.59
N PHE A 447 -2.60 -31.44 -8.78
CA PHE A 447 -3.10 -30.81 -10.00
C PHE A 447 -1.95 -30.11 -10.71
N MET A 448 -1.67 -30.54 -11.95
CA MET A 448 -0.62 -29.99 -12.82
C MET A 448 0.78 -29.95 -12.17
N GLY A 449 1.00 -30.71 -11.10
CA GLY A 449 2.23 -30.68 -10.30
C GLY A 449 2.46 -29.39 -9.52
N CYS A 450 1.41 -28.59 -9.27
CA CYS A 450 1.49 -27.32 -8.55
C CYS A 450 0.58 -27.27 -7.32
N SER A 451 -0.72 -27.56 -7.45
CA SER A 451 -1.68 -27.64 -6.32
C SER A 451 -1.65 -26.44 -5.36
N THR A 452 -1.62 -25.22 -5.90
CA THR A 452 -1.36 -24.00 -5.13
C THR A 452 -2.58 -23.42 -4.41
N PHE A 453 -3.76 -24.06 -4.52
CA PHE A 453 -4.88 -23.77 -3.62
C PHE A 453 -4.69 -24.38 -2.21
N ALA A 454 -3.55 -25.01 -1.94
CA ALA A 454 -3.07 -25.33 -0.60
C ALA A 454 -2.11 -24.26 -0.08
N GLU A 455 -2.14 -24.02 1.23
CA GLU A 455 -1.20 -23.14 1.91
C GLU A 455 0.27 -23.56 1.75
N TYR A 456 0.51 -24.86 1.66
CA TYR A 456 1.81 -25.45 1.37
C TYR A 456 1.64 -26.52 0.29
N THR A 457 2.55 -26.54 -0.67
CA THR A 457 2.55 -27.53 -1.75
C THR A 457 3.97 -28.02 -2.02
N VAL A 458 4.07 -29.18 -2.66
CA VAL A 458 5.34 -29.78 -3.08
C VAL A 458 5.37 -29.83 -4.59
N ILE A 459 6.42 -29.26 -5.17
CA ILE A 459 6.64 -29.19 -6.62
C ILE A 459 7.98 -29.83 -6.98
N ALA A 460 8.14 -30.24 -8.24
CA ALA A 460 9.44 -30.67 -8.74
C ALA A 460 10.40 -29.48 -8.76
N GLU A 461 11.69 -29.69 -8.50
CA GLU A 461 12.71 -28.64 -8.54
C GLU A 461 12.68 -27.87 -9.87
N ILE A 462 12.54 -28.57 -10.99
CA ILE A 462 12.51 -27.94 -12.31
C ILE A 462 11.30 -27.01 -12.51
N SER A 463 10.25 -27.15 -11.69
CA SER A 463 9.08 -26.29 -11.66
C SER A 463 9.29 -25.01 -10.85
N CYS A 464 10.43 -24.82 -10.20
CA CYS A 464 10.73 -23.60 -9.46
C CYS A 464 11.34 -22.53 -10.39
N ALA A 465 10.53 -21.57 -10.87
CA ALA A 465 11.07 -20.36 -11.49
C ALA A 465 11.46 -19.34 -10.41
N LYS A 466 12.74 -19.24 -10.08
CA LYS A 466 13.28 -18.28 -9.10
C LYS A 466 13.13 -16.84 -9.58
N ILE A 467 12.63 -15.96 -8.70
CA ILE A 467 12.41 -14.53 -8.97
C ILE A 467 13.11 -13.65 -7.92
N SER A 468 13.18 -12.35 -8.17
CA SER A 468 13.71 -11.38 -7.20
C SER A 468 12.88 -11.37 -5.92
N LYS A 469 13.55 -11.28 -4.76
CA LYS A 469 12.89 -11.15 -3.45
C LYS A 469 12.17 -9.81 -3.28
N GLU A 470 12.50 -8.82 -4.10
CA GLU A 470 11.87 -7.49 -4.10
C GLU A 470 10.51 -7.47 -4.81
N MET A 471 10.19 -8.53 -5.58
CA MET A 471 8.93 -8.61 -6.30
C MET A 471 7.79 -9.02 -5.35
N ALA A 472 6.68 -8.29 -5.39
CA ALA A 472 5.49 -8.58 -4.61
C ALA A 472 4.84 -9.88 -5.13
N LEU A 473 4.67 -10.88 -4.26
CA LEU A 473 4.25 -12.23 -4.65
C LEU A 473 2.78 -12.32 -5.10
N ASP A 474 1.94 -11.39 -4.66
CA ASP A 474 0.56 -11.18 -5.10
C ASP A 474 0.46 -10.66 -6.54
N GLU A 475 1.39 -9.82 -6.98
CA GLU A 475 1.51 -9.44 -8.38
C GLU A 475 2.22 -10.53 -9.19
N ALA A 476 3.28 -11.11 -8.64
CA ALA A 476 4.14 -12.06 -9.34
C ALA A 476 3.45 -13.39 -9.70
N CYS A 477 2.41 -13.79 -8.94
CA CYS A 477 1.69 -15.04 -9.18
C CYS A 477 1.13 -15.15 -10.61
N LEU A 478 0.82 -14.03 -11.25
CA LEU A 478 0.33 -13.95 -12.63
C LEU A 478 1.36 -14.42 -13.68
N PHE A 479 2.66 -14.45 -13.35
CA PHE A 479 3.69 -14.94 -14.26
C PHE A 479 3.62 -16.45 -14.52
N GLY A 480 2.93 -17.20 -13.64
CA GLY A 480 2.81 -18.65 -13.77
C GLY A 480 2.10 -19.10 -15.05
N CYS A 481 1.06 -18.38 -15.48
CA CYS A 481 0.30 -18.70 -16.69
C CYS A 481 -0.26 -17.46 -17.40
N GLY A 482 -0.95 -16.55 -16.68
CA GLY A 482 -1.60 -15.38 -17.29
C GLY A 482 -0.67 -14.50 -18.13
N VAL A 483 0.46 -14.06 -17.56
CA VAL A 483 1.41 -13.18 -18.27
C VAL A 483 2.16 -13.91 -19.36
N SER A 484 2.68 -15.11 -19.07
CA SER A 484 3.48 -15.89 -20.01
C SER A 484 2.66 -16.31 -21.24
N THR A 485 1.38 -16.64 -21.06
CA THR A 485 0.45 -16.94 -22.16
C THR A 485 0.16 -15.70 -23.00
N GLY A 486 -0.14 -14.56 -22.37
CA GLY A 486 -0.39 -13.30 -23.06
C GLY A 486 0.81 -12.84 -23.91
N LEU A 487 2.01 -12.85 -23.31
CA LEU A 487 3.26 -12.52 -24.01
C LEU A 487 3.57 -13.52 -25.13
N GLY A 488 3.37 -14.81 -24.87
CA GLY A 488 3.56 -15.86 -25.87
C GLY A 488 2.67 -15.66 -27.10
N ALA A 489 1.40 -15.26 -26.91
CA ALA A 489 0.50 -14.95 -28.01
C ALA A 489 1.01 -13.76 -28.85
N VAL A 490 1.49 -12.69 -28.21
CA VAL A 490 2.01 -11.50 -28.89
C VAL A 490 3.29 -11.82 -29.69
N TRP A 491 4.27 -12.47 -29.06
CA TRP A 491 5.58 -12.68 -29.67
C TRP A 491 5.64 -13.87 -30.62
N ASN A 492 5.03 -15.00 -30.25
CA ASN A 492 5.20 -16.25 -31.00
C ASN A 492 4.09 -16.47 -32.04
N THR A 493 2.85 -16.09 -31.71
CA THR A 493 1.69 -16.29 -32.59
C THR A 493 1.48 -15.08 -33.50
N CYS A 494 1.26 -13.91 -32.92
CA CYS A 494 0.98 -12.68 -33.66
C CYS A 494 2.24 -12.05 -34.27
N LYS A 495 3.41 -12.27 -33.64
CA LYS A 495 4.71 -11.71 -34.06
C LYS A 495 4.67 -10.19 -34.22
N VAL A 496 4.11 -9.51 -33.23
CA VAL A 496 3.95 -8.06 -33.24
C VAL A 496 5.32 -7.38 -33.31
N GLU A 497 5.48 -6.48 -34.28
CA GLU A 497 6.70 -5.67 -34.48
C GLU A 497 6.49 -4.23 -33.98
N VAL A 498 7.59 -3.52 -33.74
CA VAL A 498 7.56 -2.09 -33.40
C VAL A 498 6.77 -1.32 -34.47
N ASN A 499 5.89 -0.41 -34.04
CA ASN A 499 4.95 0.36 -34.87
C ASN A 499 3.77 -0.43 -35.48
N SER A 500 3.57 -1.70 -35.11
CA SER A 500 2.34 -2.42 -35.47
C SER A 500 1.11 -1.75 -34.84
N SER A 501 0.02 -1.66 -35.60
CA SER A 501 -1.30 -1.35 -35.04
C SER A 501 -1.97 -2.66 -34.63
N VAL A 502 -2.33 -2.78 -33.36
CA VAL A 502 -2.90 -4.02 -32.79
C VAL A 502 -4.24 -3.71 -32.14
N ALA A 503 -5.26 -4.52 -32.48
CA ALA A 503 -6.52 -4.52 -31.76
C ALA A 503 -6.53 -5.69 -30.78
N VAL A 504 -6.85 -5.40 -29.51
CA VAL A 504 -6.91 -6.41 -28.44
C VAL A 504 -8.36 -6.49 -27.96
N PHE A 505 -8.92 -7.71 -27.98
CA PHE A 505 -10.31 -7.97 -27.55
C PHE A 505 -10.32 -9.00 -26.43
N GLY A 506 -10.90 -8.64 -25.28
CA GLY A 506 -11.15 -9.56 -24.17
C GLY A 506 -10.99 -8.90 -22.79
N LEU A 507 -11.03 -9.73 -21.73
CA LEU A 507 -10.94 -9.31 -20.34
C LEU A 507 -9.98 -10.25 -19.56
N GLY A 508 -9.46 -9.77 -18.43
CA GLY A 508 -8.62 -10.56 -17.52
C GLY A 508 -7.11 -10.47 -17.77
N ALA A 509 -6.33 -11.18 -16.94
CA ALA A 509 -4.87 -11.03 -16.87
C ALA A 509 -4.15 -11.22 -18.22
N VAL A 510 -4.55 -12.23 -19.00
CA VAL A 510 -3.96 -12.50 -20.34
C VAL A 510 -4.11 -11.29 -21.26
N VAL A 511 -5.28 -10.65 -21.26
CA VAL A 511 -5.61 -9.55 -22.17
C VAL A 511 -4.96 -8.25 -21.73
N SER A 512 -4.97 -7.94 -20.43
CA SER A 512 -4.32 -6.75 -19.88
C SER A 512 -2.83 -6.68 -20.25
N HIS A 513 -2.13 -7.81 -20.25
CA HIS A 513 -0.70 -7.86 -20.59
C HIS A 513 -0.43 -7.77 -22.10
N GLN A 514 -1.36 -8.19 -22.95
CA GLN A 514 -1.26 -7.94 -24.40
C GLN A 514 -1.34 -6.43 -24.70
N CYS A 515 -2.19 -5.69 -23.99
CA CYS A 515 -2.33 -4.24 -24.12
C CYS A 515 -1.04 -3.49 -23.75
N CYS A 516 -0.38 -3.85 -22.65
CA CYS A 516 0.85 -3.18 -22.19
C CYS A 516 2.00 -3.23 -23.21
N MET A 517 2.02 -4.22 -24.10
CA MET A 517 3.10 -4.44 -25.06
C MET A 517 2.86 -3.81 -26.44
N CYS A 518 1.60 -3.52 -26.78
CA CYS A 518 1.25 -2.99 -28.10
C CYS A 518 1.12 -1.46 -27.98
N GLY A 519 2.16 -0.70 -28.32
CA GLY A 519 2.24 0.76 -28.06
C GLY A 519 1.11 1.65 -28.62
N TYR A 520 0.21 1.13 -29.46
CA TYR A 520 -1.06 1.77 -29.85
C TYR A 520 -2.21 0.75 -29.74
N VAL A 521 -2.96 0.83 -28.65
CA VAL A 521 -4.12 -0.06 -28.39
C VAL A 521 -5.41 0.71 -28.55
N VAL A 522 -6.31 0.21 -29.39
CA VAL A 522 -7.75 0.50 -29.23
C VAL A 522 -8.32 -0.66 -28.43
N ALA A 523 -8.45 -0.47 -27.12
CA ALA A 523 -9.02 -1.48 -26.22
C ALA A 523 -10.55 -1.32 -26.24
N PHE A 524 -11.25 -2.35 -26.70
CA PHE A 524 -12.69 -2.45 -26.51
C PHE A 524 -12.95 -3.39 -25.34
N TYR A 525 -13.35 -2.81 -24.20
CA TYR A 525 -13.90 -3.57 -23.09
C TYR A 525 -15.34 -3.93 -23.46
N CYS A 526 -15.64 -5.23 -23.59
CA CYS A 526 -17.01 -5.73 -23.71
C CYS A 526 -17.68 -5.84 -22.35
#